data_AF-A0A151RY00-F1
#
_entry.id   AF-A0A151RY00-F1
#
_cell.length_a   1.000
_cell.length_b   1.000
_cell.length_c   1.000
_cell.angle_alpha   90.00
_cell.angle_beta   90.00
_cell.angle_gamma   90.00
#
_symmetry.space_group_name_H-M   'P 1'
#
loop_
_entity.id
_entity.type
_entity.pdbx_description
1 polymer ?
#
loop_
_entity_poly.entity_id
_entity_poly.type
_entity_poly.pdbx_seq_one_letter_code
_entity_poly.pdbx_strand_id
1 'polypeptide(L)'
;MDDNNNWISQPNALENMVTNFYKTLFSDTRDSVDFVLSNVFPHLEYEELVEIGRPICDVEISHTVKQMKGLKAPGPDGLQAIFFQSQ
;
A
#
# COMPACT_ATOMS: atom_id res chain seq x y z
N MET A 1 -18.62 -0.62 31.82
CA MET A 1 -20.07 -0.79 31.96
C MET A 1 -20.64 -1.07 30.57
N ASP A 2 -21.80 -1.71 30.46
CA ASP A 2 -22.52 -1.81 29.19
C ASP A 2 -23.20 -0.48 28.82
N ASP A 3 -23.86 -0.43 27.66
CA ASP A 3 -24.59 0.76 27.18
C ASP A 3 -25.76 1.17 28.09
N ASN A 4 -26.18 0.28 28.99
CA ASN A 4 -27.22 0.52 30.00
C ASN A 4 -26.61 0.85 31.38
N ASN A 5 -25.33 1.18 31.43
CA ASN A 5 -24.60 1.59 32.63
C ASN A 5 -24.44 0.48 33.70
N ASN A 6 -24.59 -0.79 33.32
CA ASN A 6 -24.40 -1.92 34.21
C ASN A 6 -22.93 -2.39 34.23
N TRP A 7 -22.49 -2.87 35.38
CA TRP A 7 -21.16 -3.47 35.51
C TRP A 7 -21.10 -4.83 34.82
N ILE A 8 -20.14 -5.00 33.91
CA ILE A 8 -19.82 -6.28 33.27
C ILE A 8 -18.64 -6.90 34.00
N SER A 9 -18.85 -8.07 34.60
CA SER A 9 -17.82 -8.83 35.33
C SER A 9 -17.43 -10.15 34.67
N GLN A 10 -18.23 -10.62 33.70
CA GLN A 10 -17.98 -11.88 33.00
C GLN A 10 -16.94 -11.67 31.87
N PRO A 11 -15.82 -12.42 31.86
CA PRO A 11 -14.75 -12.23 30.87
C PRO A 11 -15.23 -12.28 29.41
N ASN A 12 -16.07 -13.26 29.06
CA ASN A 12 -16.60 -13.41 27.71
C ASN A 12 -17.49 -12.23 27.29
N ALA A 13 -18.23 -11.65 28.24
CA ALA A 13 -19.06 -10.48 27.98
C ALA A 13 -18.22 -9.22 27.78
N LEU A 14 -17.09 -9.11 28.50
CA LEU A 14 -16.12 -8.02 28.31
C LEU A 14 -15.44 -8.12 26.94
N GLU A 15 -14.99 -9.31 26.55
CA GLU A 15 -14.39 -9.56 25.24
C GLU A 15 -15.35 -9.19 24.11
N ASN A 16 -16.58 -9.70 24.16
CA ASN A 16 -17.60 -9.39 23.15
C ASN A 16 -17.88 -7.88 23.07
N MET A 17 -17.94 -7.19 24.20
CA MET A 17 -18.14 -5.74 24.24
C MET A 17 -17.00 -5.00 23.52
N VAL A 18 -15.75 -5.32 23.86
CA VAL A 18 -14.58 -4.67 23.24
C VAL A 18 -14.51 -4.98 21.74
N THR A 19 -14.73 -6.24 21.36
CA THR A 19 -14.72 -6.64 19.95
C THR A 19 -15.80 -5.93 19.15
N ASN A 20 -17.03 -5.85 19.66
CA ASN A 20 -18.13 -5.20 18.95
C ASN A 20 -17.95 -3.68 18.88
N PHE A 21 -17.39 -3.07 19.92
CA PHE A 21 -17.04 -1.65 19.93
C PHE A 21 -16.09 -1.33 18.78
N TYR A 22 -14.95 -2.02 18.69
CA TYR A 22 -13.97 -1.74 17.64
C TYR A 22 -14.44 -2.15 16.25
N LYS A 23 -15.20 -3.25 16.13
CA LYS A 23 -15.87 -3.59 14.86
C LYS A 23 -16.74 -2.44 14.39
N THR A 24 -17.56 -1.86 15.27
CA THR A 24 -18.45 -0.75 14.93
C THR A 24 -17.66 0.52 14.62
N LEU A 25 -16.64 0.84 15.43
CA LEU A 25 -15.80 2.02 15.25
C LEU A 25 -15.07 2.01 13.89
N PHE A 26 -14.60 0.85 13.47
CA PHE A 26 -13.89 0.66 12.20
C PHE A 26 -14.75 0.10 11.08
N SER A 27 -16.07 -0.03 11.29
CA SER A 27 -16.99 -0.33 10.20
C SER A 27 -17.15 0.96 9.40
N ASP A 28 -16.78 0.93 8.13
CA ASP A 28 -17.00 2.06 7.24
C ASP A 28 -18.51 2.18 7.01
N THR A 29 -19.14 3.12 7.72
CA THR A 29 -20.57 3.45 7.62
C THR A 29 -20.82 4.57 6.63
N ARG A 30 -19.76 5.07 5.97
CA ARG A 30 -19.93 6.00 4.88
C ARG A 30 -20.41 5.20 3.68
N ASP A 31 -21.51 5.65 3.06
CA ASP A 31 -21.79 5.31 1.68
C ASP A 31 -20.47 5.47 0.92
N SER A 32 -20.11 4.48 0.10
CA SER A 32 -18.88 4.56 -0.69
C SER A 32 -18.87 5.91 -1.37
N VAL A 33 -18.05 6.84 -0.88
CA VAL A 33 -17.93 8.14 -1.51
C VAL A 33 -17.37 7.79 -2.86
N ASP A 34 -18.17 8.01 -3.91
CA ASP A 34 -17.73 7.75 -5.28
C ASP A 34 -16.34 8.33 -5.40
N PHE A 35 -15.40 7.50 -5.87
CA PHE A 35 -14.02 7.90 -6.03
C PHE A 35 -14.01 9.14 -6.93
N VAL A 36 -13.88 10.32 -6.31
CA VAL A 36 -14.12 11.64 -6.93
C VAL A 36 -13.16 11.92 -8.10
N LEU A 37 -12.19 11.05 -8.30
CA LEU A 37 -11.20 11.11 -9.37
C LEU A 37 -11.58 10.24 -10.59
N SER A 38 -12.84 9.83 -10.72
CA SER A 38 -13.32 9.18 -11.96
C SER A 38 -13.01 10.08 -13.16
N ASN A 39 -12.23 9.57 -14.11
CA ASN A 39 -11.81 10.27 -15.32
C ASN A 39 -10.88 11.49 -15.12
N VAL A 40 -10.22 11.62 -13.95
CA VAL A 40 -9.25 12.71 -13.70
C VAL A 40 -7.86 12.37 -14.23
N PHE A 41 -7.55 11.08 -14.41
CA PHE A 41 -6.27 10.64 -14.94
C PHE A 41 -6.36 10.44 -16.46
N PRO A 42 -5.32 10.84 -17.22
CA PRO A 42 -5.24 10.49 -18.62
C PRO A 42 -5.25 8.97 -18.78
N HIS A 43 -5.89 8.50 -19.85
CA HIS A 43 -5.74 7.12 -20.28
C HIS A 43 -4.34 6.93 -20.84
N LEU A 44 -3.73 5.79 -20.53
CA LEU A 44 -2.52 5.36 -21.20
C LEU A 44 -2.87 4.97 -22.63
N GLU A 45 -2.04 5.39 -23.57
CA GLU A 45 -2.14 4.94 -24.95
C GLU A 45 -1.83 3.44 -25.04
N TYR A 46 -2.27 2.80 -26.13
CA TYR A 46 -2.08 1.37 -26.32
C TYR A 46 -0.60 0.97 -26.25
N GLU A 47 0.27 1.79 -26.83
CA GLU A 47 1.72 1.58 -26.84
C GLU A 47 2.29 1.62 -25.42
N GLU A 48 1.83 2.55 -24.57
CA GLU A 48 2.27 2.66 -23.18
C GLU A 48 1.84 1.44 -22.36
N LEU A 49 0.62 0.95 -22.58
CA LEU A 49 0.12 -0.27 -21.95
C LEU A 49 0.94 -1.50 -22.37
N VAL A 50 1.30 -1.60 -23.65
CA VAL A 50 2.16 -2.68 -24.17
C VAL A 50 3.55 -2.62 -23.55
N GLU A 51 4.16 -1.44 -23.48
CA GLU A 51 5.49 -1.26 -22.88
C GLU A 51 5.51 -1.58 -21.38
N ILE A 52 4.51 -1.12 -20.62
CA ILE A 52 4.40 -1.42 -19.18
C ILE A 52 4.11 -2.90 -18.93
N GLY A 53 3.31 -3.53 -19.80
CA GLY A 53 2.93 -4.95 -19.69
C GLY A 53 4.00 -5.92 -20.19
N ARG A 54 5.09 -5.41 -20.79
CA ARG A 54 6.15 -6.24 -21.35
C ARG A 54 6.91 -7.00 -20.25
N PRO A 55 7.38 -8.24 -20.50
CA PRO A 55 8.29 -8.91 -19.59
C PRO A 55 9.56 -8.10 -19.35
N ILE A 56 10.05 -8.12 -18.10
CA ILE A 56 11.32 -7.51 -17.72
C ILE A 56 12.45 -8.15 -18.53
N CYS A 57 13.40 -7.35 -19.02
CA CYS A 57 14.57 -7.84 -19.74
C CYS A 57 15.89 -7.28 -19.20
N ASP A 58 17.00 -7.96 -19.49
CA ASP A 58 18.34 -7.56 -19.01
C ASP A 58 18.75 -6.15 -19.46
N VAL A 59 18.35 -5.76 -20.68
CA VAL A 59 18.63 -4.42 -21.21
C VAL A 59 17.95 -3.34 -20.36
N GLU A 60 16.70 -3.57 -19.99
CA GLU A 60 15.93 -2.67 -19.12
C GLU A 60 16.54 -2.57 -17.73
N ILE A 61 16.96 -3.70 -17.16
CA ILE A 61 17.64 -3.74 -15.85
C ILE A 61 18.94 -2.93 -15.91
N SER A 62 19.81 -3.21 -16.89
CA SER A 62 21.10 -2.53 -17.04
C SER A 62 20.94 -1.02 -17.22
N HIS A 63 20.00 -0.61 -18.07
CA HIS A 63 19.72 0.79 -18.32
C HIS A 63 19.18 1.48 -17.05
N THR A 64 18.22 0.86 -16.36
CA THR A 64 17.63 1.39 -15.13
C THR A 64 18.68 1.59 -14.04
N VAL A 65 19.56 0.60 -13.82
CA VAL A 65 20.63 0.68 -12.82
C VAL A 65 21.57 1.86 -13.12
N LYS A 66 21.94 2.05 -14.39
CA LYS A 66 22.81 3.17 -14.82
C LYS A 66 22.16 4.54 -14.67
N GLN A 67 20.84 4.63 -14.74
CA GLN A 67 20.09 5.88 -14.55
C GLN A 67 19.86 6.26 -13.09
N MET A 68 20.01 5.33 -12.15
CA MET A 68 19.85 5.63 -10.72
C MET A 68 20.89 6.65 -10.24
N LYS A 69 20.55 7.45 -9.22
CA LYS A 69 21.56 8.26 -8.52
C LYS A 69 22.46 7.34 -7.69
N GLY A 70 23.77 7.39 -7.92
CA GLY A 70 24.73 6.43 -7.34
C GLY A 70 24.72 6.36 -5.80
N LEU A 71 24.52 7.50 -5.12
CA LEU A 71 24.48 7.60 -3.65
C LEU A 71 23.05 7.56 -3.06
N LYS A 72 22.12 6.89 -3.75
CA LYS A 72 20.79 6.65 -3.18
C LYS A 72 20.90 5.79 -1.91
N ALA A 73 19.97 5.97 -0.98
CA ALA A 73 19.93 5.20 0.26
C ALA A 73 19.99 3.69 -0.04
N PRO A 74 20.83 2.92 0.69
CA PRO A 74 21.00 1.50 0.43
C PRO A 74 19.72 0.72 0.77
N GLY A 75 19.54 -0.41 0.10
CA GLY A 75 18.51 -1.37 0.45
C GLY A 75 18.85 -2.15 1.73
N PRO A 76 18.06 -3.17 2.08
CA PRO A 76 18.38 -4.10 3.17
C PRO A 76 19.74 -4.81 3.03
N ASP A 77 20.30 -4.83 1.81
CA ASP A 77 21.62 -5.37 1.48
C ASP A 77 22.79 -4.45 1.86
N GLY A 78 22.53 -3.19 2.21
CA GLY A 78 23.55 -2.20 2.55
C GLY A 78 24.35 -1.65 1.36
N LEU A 79 24.05 -2.07 0.12
CA LEU A 79 24.78 -1.65 -1.08
C LEU A 79 24.14 -0.39 -1.68
N GLN A 80 24.98 0.56 -2.07
CA GLN A 80 24.54 1.76 -2.80
C GLN A 80 24.46 1.47 -4.30
N ALA A 81 23.59 2.19 -5.02
CA ALA A 81 23.38 1.98 -6.46
C ALA A 81 24.68 2.05 -7.28
N ILE A 82 25.64 2.89 -6.88
CA ILE A 82 26.95 3.03 -7.54
C ILE A 82 27.72 1.70 -7.67
N PHE A 83 27.52 0.76 -6.73
CA PHE A 83 28.17 -0.55 -6.77
C PHE A 83 27.82 -1.35 -8.03
N PHE A 84 26.57 -1.23 -8.50
CA PHE A 84 26.06 -1.94 -9.67
C PHE A 84 26.26 -1.15 -10.98
N GLN A 85 26.60 0.13 -10.89
CA GLN A 85 26.81 1.00 -12.06
C GLN A 85 28.20 0.85 -12.68
N SER A 86 29.18 0.42 -11.88
CA SER A 86 30.57 0.27 -12.29
C SER A 86 30.95 -1.15 -12.72
N GLN A 87 29.99 -2.08 -12.79
CA GLN A 87 30.21 -3.43 -13.33
C GLN A 87 30.06 -3.48 -14.85
#